data_AF-A0A914E1C9-F1
#
_entry.id   AF-A0A914E1C9-F1
#
_cell.length_a   1.000
_cell.length_b   1.000
_cell.length_c   1.000
_cell.angle_alpha   90.00
_cell.angle_beta   90.00
_cell.angle_gamma   90.00
#
_symmetry.space_group_name_H-M   'P 1'
#
loop_
_entity.id
_entity.type
_entity.pdbx_description
1 polymer ?
#
loop_
_entity_poly.entity_id
_entity_poly.type
_entity_poly.pdbx_seq_one_letter_code
_entity_poly.pdbx_strand_id
1 'polypeptide(L)' 'MKDLESITFSRPFSGAHNLEQDRAMLSQMPYSLIKKDDQVVAVEMVDPSGYLRSHFVLPEHRGKGLGNAVEWNISKQCIK' A
#
# COMPACT_ATOMS: atom_id res chain seq x y z
N MET A 1 -0.13 11.93 -1.17
CA MET A 1 0.26 11.79 -2.59
C MET A 1 1.77 11.66 -2.78
N LYS A 2 2.62 12.52 -2.19
CA LYS A 2 4.10 12.36 -2.25
C LYS A 2 4.60 10.99 -1.75
N ASP A 3 4.06 10.56 -0.62
CA ASP A 3 4.24 9.25 0.03
C ASP A 3 4.07 8.03 -0.89
N LEU A 4 3.32 8.24 -1.96
CA LEU A 4 2.78 7.18 -2.80
C LEU A 4 3.61 6.96 -4.04
N GLU A 5 4.12 8.05 -4.60
CA GLU A 5 5.14 8.00 -5.64
C GLU A 5 6.36 7.26 -5.07
N SER A 6 6.80 7.54 -3.84
CA SER A 6 7.94 6.83 -3.24
C SER A 6 7.74 5.32 -3.12
N ILE A 7 6.53 4.85 -2.80
CA ILE A 7 6.29 3.41 -2.64
C ILE A 7 5.96 2.71 -3.95
N THR A 8 5.28 3.40 -4.88
CA THR A 8 5.04 2.86 -6.21
C THR A 8 6.37 2.74 -6.94
N PHE A 9 7.25 3.75 -6.97
CA PHE A 9 8.57 3.66 -7.63
C PHE A 9 9.53 2.63 -7.01
N SER A 10 9.36 2.27 -5.74
CA SER A 10 10.21 1.25 -5.08
C SER A 10 9.74 -0.19 -5.31
N ARG A 11 8.54 -0.40 -5.89
CA ARG A 11 8.09 -1.73 -6.30
C ARG A 11 8.80 -2.14 -7.58
N PRO A 12 9.43 -3.33 -7.63
CA PRO A 12 9.78 -3.91 -8.92
C PRO A 12 8.47 -4.05 -9.71
N PHE A 13 8.45 -3.60 -10.97
CA PHE A 13 7.30 -3.61 -11.90
C PHE A 13 6.27 -2.45 -11.81
N SER A 14 6.58 -1.34 -11.13
CA SER A 14 5.75 -0.13 -11.22
C SER A 14 6.05 0.67 -12.49
N GLY A 15 5.34 0.37 -13.58
CA GLY A 15 5.30 1.26 -14.74
C GLY A 15 4.45 2.51 -14.49
N ALA A 16 4.57 3.53 -15.35
CA ALA A 16 3.76 4.75 -15.30
C ALA A 16 2.23 4.47 -15.32
N HIS A 17 1.81 3.39 -15.99
CA HIS A 17 0.41 2.95 -16.02
C HIS A 17 -0.10 2.52 -14.63
N ASN A 18 0.77 1.94 -13.78
CA ASN A 18 0.40 1.50 -12.44
C ASN A 18 0.24 2.70 -11.48
N LEU A 19 0.94 3.82 -11.73
CA LEU A 19 0.86 5.03 -10.92
C LEU A 19 -0.52 5.71 -10.98
N GLU A 20 -1.10 5.82 -12.18
CA GLU A 20 -2.41 6.43 -12.36
C GLU A 20 -3.51 5.56 -11.75
N GLN A 21 -3.44 4.24 -11.97
CA GLN A 21 -4.37 3.29 -11.38
C GLN A 21 -4.28 3.28 -9.85
N ASP A 22 -3.07 3.24 -9.29
CA ASP A 22 -2.86 3.30 -7.84
C ASP A 22 -3.43 4.60 -7.27
N ARG A 23 -3.16 5.75 -7.91
CA ARG A 23 -3.70 7.05 -7.49
C ARG A 23 -5.23 7.06 -7.48
N ALA A 24 -5.86 6.51 -8.51
CA ALA A 24 -7.31 6.41 -8.60
C ALA A 24 -7.86 5.53 -7.47
N MET A 25 -7.28 4.34 -7.25
CA MET A 25 -7.70 3.43 -6.18
C MET A 25 -7.61 4.10 -4.80
N LEU A 26 -6.55 4.85 -4.50
CA LEU A 26 -6.39 5.48 -3.18
C LEU A 26 -7.39 6.57 -2.86
N SER A 27 -7.91 7.22 -3.88
CA SER A 27 -8.93 8.25 -3.69
C SER A 27 -10.30 7.66 -3.35
N GLN A 28 -10.52 6.37 -3.62
CA GLN A 28 -11.86 5.76 -3.57
C GLN A 28 -11.94 4.50 -2.70
N MET A 29 -10.83 3.78 -2.54
CA MET A 29 -10.78 2.49 -1.86
C MET A 29 -10.07 2.58 -0.52
N PRO A 30 -10.45 1.73 0.45
CA PRO A 30 -9.68 1.59 1.68
C PRO A 30 -8.23 1.21 1.38
N TYR A 31 -7.33 1.78 2.17
CA TYR A 31 -5.91 1.45 2.13
C TYR A 31 -5.31 1.57 3.53
N SER A 32 -4.14 0.96 3.70
CA SER A 32 -3.36 1.04 4.93
C SER A 32 -1.90 1.26 4.56
N LEU A 33 -1.23 2.10 5.34
CA LEU A 33 0.19 2.40 5.15
C LEU A 33 0.89 2.50 6.51
N ILE A 34 2.18 2.16 6.52
CA ILE A 34 3.07 2.38 7.66
C ILE A 34 4.16 3.34 7.22
N LYS A 35 4.40 4.37 8.03
CA LYS A 35 5.45 5.36 7.81
C LYS A 35 6.55 5.24 8.86
N LYS A 36 7.78 5.54 8.44
CA LYS A 36 8.93 5.78 9.30
C LYS A 36 9.63 7.04 8.78
N ASP A 37 9.81 8.04 9.63
CA ASP A 37 10.49 9.30 9.28
C ASP A 37 9.90 9.96 8.00
N ASP A 38 8.57 10.06 7.94
CA ASP A 38 7.77 10.54 6.78
C ASP A 38 7.89 9.71 5.48
N GLN A 39 8.68 8.64 5.46
CA GLN A 39 8.74 7.70 4.34
C GLN A 39 7.75 6.55 4.54
N VAL A 40 6.97 6.21 3.50
CA VAL A 40 6.14 5.00 3.53
C VAL A 40 7.03 3.78 3.36
N VAL A 41 6.93 2.83 4.30
CA VAL A 41 7.75 1.61 4.33
C VAL A 41 6.94 0.34 4.07
N ALA A 42 5.62 0.39 4.25
CA ALA A 42 4.70 -0.68 3.92
C ALA A 42 3.34 -0.12 3.52
N VAL A 43 2.63 -0.82 2.62
CA VAL A 43 1.32 -0.41 2.12
C VAL A 43 0.52 -1.61 1.59
N GLU A 44 -0.80 -1.51 1.68
CA GLU A 44 -1.75 -2.42 1.05
C GLU A 44 -3.06 -1.66 0.79
N MET A 45 -3.83 -2.16 -0.17
CA MET A 45 -5.01 -1.50 -0.70
C MET A 45 -6.11 -2.53 -0.91
N VAL A 46 -7.36 -2.08 -0.96
CA VAL A 46 -8.47 -2.90 -1.44
C VAL A 46 -8.78 -2.52 -2.87
N ASP A 47 -9.02 -3.51 -3.73
CA ASP A 47 -9.48 -3.26 -5.09
C ASP A 47 -11.01 -3.10 -5.16
N PRO A 48 -11.58 -2.59 -6.26
CA PRO A 48 -13.03 -2.39 -6.38
C PRO A 48 -13.88 -3.66 -6.20
N SER A 49 -13.29 -4.85 -6.32
CA SER A 49 -13.95 -6.13 -6.11
C SER A 49 -13.92 -6.59 -4.64
N GLY A 50 -13.25 -5.83 -3.77
CA GLY A 50 -13.13 -6.11 -2.34
C GLY A 50 -11.93 -6.99 -1.97
N TYR A 51 -11.03 -7.29 -2.91
CA TYR A 51 -9.84 -8.09 -2.63
C TYR A 51 -8.66 -7.22 -2.18
N LEU A 52 -7.83 -7.80 -1.31
CA LEU A 52 -6.56 -7.19 -0.94
C LEU A 52 -5.61 -7.20 -2.14
N ARG A 53 -5.03 -6.04 -2.43
CA ARG A 53 -4.14 -5.81 -3.57
C ARG A 53 -2.97 -4.96 -3.13
N SER A 54 -1.90 -5.00 -3.91
CA SER A 54 -0.80 -4.04 -3.77
C SER A 54 -0.10 -4.15 -2.41
N HIS A 55 -0.07 -5.34 -1.82
CA HIS A 55 0.69 -5.62 -0.60
C HIS A 55 2.18 -5.46 -0.87
N PHE A 56 2.83 -4.53 -0.19
CA PHE A 56 4.25 -4.27 -0.38
C PHE A 56 4.93 -3.76 0.88
N VAL A 57 6.14 -4.26 1.13
CA VAL A 57 7.06 -3.79 2.17
C VAL A 57 8.43 -3.55 1.54
N LEU A 58 8.99 -2.36 1.80
CA LEU A 58 10.34 -2.00 1.36
C LEU A 58 11.35 -3.07 1.80
N PRO A 59 12.24 -3.57 0.91
CA PRO A 59 13.16 -4.67 1.19
C PRO A 59 13.91 -4.57 2.52
N GLU A 60 14.46 -3.40 2.84
CA GLU A 60 15.21 -3.06 4.06
C GLU A 60 14.36 -3.07 5.35
N HIS A 61 13.04 -3.11 5.20
CA HIS A 61 12.06 -3.17 6.28
C HIS A 61 11.34 -4.53 6.38
N ARG A 62 11.70 -5.52 5.54
CA ARG A 62 11.13 -6.88 5.59
C ARG A 62 11.61 -7.65 6.84
N GLY A 63 10.89 -8.73 7.17
CA GLY A 63 11.19 -9.57 8.34
C GLY A 63 10.76 -8.96 9.69
N LYS A 64 10.05 -7.81 9.67
CA LYS A 64 9.63 -7.07 10.88
C LYS A 64 8.12 -7.13 11.15
N GLY A 65 7.39 -8.00 10.44
CA GLY A 65 5.93 -8.15 10.59
C GLY A 65 5.10 -7.00 9.99
N LEU A 66 5.70 -6.06 9.26
CA LEU A 66 5.01 -4.88 8.73
C LEU A 66 3.92 -5.21 7.70
N GLY A 67 4.11 -6.27 6.90
CA GLY A 67 3.08 -6.73 5.96
C GLY A 67 1.80 -7.12 6.69
N ASN A 68 1.92 -8.02 7.66
CA ASN A 68 0.79 -8.45 8.50
C ASN A 68 0.14 -7.28 9.24
N ALA A 69 0.94 -6.32 9.72
CA ALA A 69 0.41 -5.14 10.41
C ALA A 69 -0.45 -4.26 9.49
N VAL A 70 0.01 -4.06 8.24
CA VAL A 70 -0.77 -3.34 7.23
C VAL A 70 -2.05 -4.09 6.89
N GLU A 71 -1.97 -5.40 6.65
CA GLU A 71 -3.09 -6.28 6.29
C GLU A 71 -4.17 -6.31 7.37
N TRP A 72 -3.75 -6.39 8.63
CA TRP A 72 -4.65 -6.35 9.77
C TRP A 72 -5.38 -5.00 9.87
N ASN A 73 -4.65 -3.90 9.66
CA ASN A 73 -5.20 -2.55 9.73
C ASN A 73 -6.22 -2.29 8.61
N ILE A 74 -5.98 -2.77 7.39
CA ILE A 74 -6.94 -2.61 6.28
C ILE A 74 -8.13 -3.55 6.44
N SER A 75 -7.93 -4.78 6.91
CA SER A 75 -9.02 -5.75 7.15
C SER A 75 -10.05 -5.23 8.15
N LYS A 76 -9.59 -4.55 9.21
CA LYS A 76 -10.48 -3.88 10.18
C LYS A 76 -11.35 -2.77 9.58
N GLN A 77 -10.91 -2.14 8.50
CA GLN A 77 -11.68 -1.11 7.81
C GLN A 77 -12.74 -1.72 6.87
N CYS A 78 -12.57 -2.99 6.49
CA CYS A 78 -13.42 -3.67 5.53
C CYS A 78 -14.58 -4.44 6.16
N ILE A 79 -14.49 -4.72 7.46
CA ILE A 79 -15.53 -5.40 8.24
C ILE A 79 -16.29 -4.33 9.04
N LYS A 80 -17.60 -4.24 8.83
CA LYS A 80 -18.51 -3.38 9.61
C LYS A 80 -19.25 -4.20 10.64
#